data_AF-A0AAV9BQU0-F1
#
_entry.id   AF-A0AAV9BQU0-F1
#
_cell.length_a   1.000
_cell.length_b   1.000
_cell.length_c   1.000
_cell.angle_alpha   90.00
_cell.angle_beta   90.00
_cell.angle_gamma   90.00
#
_symmetry.space_group_name_H-M   'P 1'
#
loop_
_entity.id
_entity.type
_entity.pdbx_description
1 polymer ?
#
loop_
_entity_poly.entity_id
_entity_poly.type
_entity_poly.pdbx_seq_one_letter_code
_entity_poly.pdbx_strand_id
1 'polypeptide(L)'
;MEVTIFEGYTAISDFRILNRRKLIECPDINPYLSINVSSNSSGLSDDENITVTVSGVHVPDESDWIGMISPSSSDVSYCPLNSLLYKETGDLSDLPLLCHYPVKAQYVSNDPAYLSCKNEDCKEDAATNGTCSVKTCSGSVSFHVVNIRTDVEFVFFSGGFKTPCILKRSDPVKFANPNKPLYGHLSSIDSTGTSVVFQAQQKILDGMNLVASHVSYMTAIGNHERDFANSGSVYLTPDSGGECGVAYETYFQMPASGKDKPWYSIEQASVHFTIISTEHNWTQGSEQVDLVLVGHVHNYERTCAVFDNECKGMPKKDKDGIDTYDNRNYSAPVYAVIGMAGFKLDIFSDQASCHWFDQFLSIFNKD
;
A
#
# COMPACT_ATOMS: atom_id res chain seq x y z
N MET A 1 -31.79 16.86 8.15
CA MET A 1 -30.84 16.64 7.04
C MET A 1 -29.51 17.13 7.55
N GLU A 2 -28.80 16.23 8.21
CA GLU A 2 -27.63 16.52 9.02
C GLU A 2 -26.66 15.39 8.70
N VAL A 3 -25.54 15.73 8.06
CA VAL A 3 -24.57 14.75 7.58
C VAL A 3 -23.48 14.68 8.64
N THR A 4 -23.63 13.74 9.57
CA THR A 4 -22.56 13.37 10.51
C THR A 4 -21.47 12.63 9.74
N ILE A 5 -20.37 13.33 9.49
CA ILE A 5 -19.13 12.72 9.02
C ILE A 5 -18.51 12.01 10.22
N PHE A 6 -18.47 10.68 10.20
CA PHE A 6 -17.67 9.89 11.14
C PHE A 6 -16.33 9.55 10.48
N GLU A 7 -15.27 10.16 10.99
CA GLU A 7 -13.89 9.79 10.64
C GLU A 7 -13.50 8.53 11.42
N GLY A 8 -13.21 7.45 10.70
CA GLY A 8 -12.79 6.16 11.27
C GLY A 8 -11.28 5.97 11.21
N TYR A 9 -10.63 5.86 12.36
CA TYR A 9 -9.18 5.88 12.48
C TYR A 9 -8.56 4.48 12.29
N THR A 10 -8.21 4.12 11.05
CA THR A 10 -7.22 3.08 10.74
C THR A 10 -6.17 3.64 9.80
N ALA A 11 -4.88 3.42 10.13
CA ALA A 11 -3.75 4.13 9.54
C ALA A 11 -3.41 3.67 8.11
N ILE A 12 -4.30 3.95 7.16
CA ILE A 12 -3.99 4.00 5.74
C ILE A 12 -3.43 5.40 5.46
N SER A 13 -2.19 5.46 4.99
CA SER A 13 -1.55 6.69 4.57
C SER A 13 -2.37 7.34 3.44
N ASP A 14 -2.80 8.60 3.59
CA ASP A 14 -3.60 9.40 2.61
C ASP A 14 -2.95 9.58 1.21
N PHE A 15 -1.82 8.92 0.98
CA PHE A 15 -0.83 9.19 -0.05
C PHE A 15 -0.99 8.33 -1.31
N ARG A 16 -2.22 7.85 -1.62
CA ARG A 16 -2.45 6.86 -2.69
C ARG A 16 -3.51 7.15 -3.76
N ILE A 17 -4.29 8.23 -3.71
CA ILE A 17 -5.52 8.33 -4.54
C ILE A 17 -5.81 9.75 -5.06
N LEU A 18 -4.99 10.39 -5.90
CA LEU A 18 -5.31 11.76 -6.37
C LEU A 18 -4.76 12.16 -7.86
N ASN A 19 -5.23 13.18 -8.67
CA ASN A 19 -4.69 14.04 -9.83
C ASN A 19 -5.06 15.65 -9.90
N ARG A 20 -5.28 16.39 -11.01
CA ARG A 20 -4.40 17.52 -11.46
C ARG A 20 -4.67 18.98 -10.95
N ARG A 21 -3.60 19.79 -10.70
CA ARG A 21 -3.53 21.24 -11.11
C ARG A 21 -2.10 21.79 -11.34
N LYS A 22 -2.01 23.04 -11.80
CA LYS A 22 -0.80 23.70 -12.32
C LYS A 22 0.18 24.07 -11.19
N LEU A 23 1.40 23.56 -11.26
CA LEU A 23 2.53 24.01 -10.44
C LEU A 23 2.82 25.47 -10.79
N ILE A 24 2.75 26.34 -9.79
CA ILE A 24 3.17 27.75 -9.88
C ILE A 24 4.64 27.77 -9.48
N GLU A 25 5.49 28.55 -10.15
CA GLU A 25 6.83 28.84 -9.62
C GLU A 25 6.65 29.54 -8.26
N CYS A 26 7.13 28.98 -7.16
CA CYS A 26 7.14 29.71 -5.90
C CYS A 26 8.21 30.80 -5.97
N PRO A 27 7.84 32.09 -5.88
CA PRO A 27 8.81 33.14 -5.65
C PRO A 27 9.14 33.20 -4.15
N ASP A 28 9.43 32.05 -3.52
CA ASP A 28 9.87 32.01 -2.12
C ASP A 28 11.38 32.20 -2.06
N ILE A 29 11.80 33.47 -2.15
CA ILE A 29 13.19 33.89 -1.96
C ILE A 29 13.48 33.95 -0.46
N ASN A 30 13.26 32.84 0.25
CA ASN A 30 13.57 32.69 1.67
C ASN A 30 14.99 32.14 1.84
N PRO A 31 15.99 32.97 2.16
CA PRO A 31 17.38 32.53 2.28
C PRO A 31 17.63 31.70 3.55
N TYR A 32 16.72 31.77 4.53
CA TYR A 32 16.84 31.05 5.80
C TYR A 32 16.31 29.62 5.74
N LEU A 33 15.51 29.32 4.71
CA LEU A 33 14.88 28.01 4.56
C LEU A 33 15.93 26.92 4.37
N SER A 34 15.84 25.92 5.23
CA SER A 34 16.74 24.78 5.32
C SER A 34 15.94 23.53 5.66
N ILE A 35 16.44 22.39 5.19
CA ILE A 35 15.92 21.08 5.53
C ILE A 35 17.13 20.21 5.93
N ASN A 36 17.04 19.59 7.10
CA ASN A 36 18.08 18.77 7.68
C ASN A 36 17.54 17.35 7.92
N VAL A 37 18.37 16.34 7.66
CA VAL A 37 18.03 14.93 7.83
C VAL A 37 18.93 14.35 8.91
N SER A 38 18.34 13.71 9.93
CA SER A 38 19.10 13.09 11.01
C SER A 38 19.77 11.78 10.57
N SER A 39 20.77 11.86 9.70
CA SER A 39 21.53 10.71 9.20
C SER A 39 22.93 10.63 9.82
N ASN A 40 23.35 9.42 10.19
CA ASN A 40 24.70 9.15 10.65
C ASN A 40 25.73 9.29 9.51
N SER A 41 26.97 9.67 9.84
CA SER A 41 28.06 9.86 8.86
C SER A 41 28.49 8.58 8.13
N SER A 42 28.05 7.42 8.61
CA SER A 42 28.22 6.10 7.97
C SER A 42 27.22 5.81 6.84
N GLY A 43 26.24 6.69 6.60
CA GLY A 43 25.07 6.42 5.76
C GLY A 43 23.94 5.72 6.52
N LEU A 44 22.79 5.58 5.84
CA LEU A 44 21.58 4.97 6.40
C LEU A 44 21.70 3.46 6.59
N SER A 45 21.07 2.96 7.65
CA SER A 45 20.82 1.55 7.91
C SER A 45 19.81 0.95 6.91
N ASP A 46 19.68 -0.38 6.87
CA ASP A 46 18.73 -1.06 5.99
C ASP A 46 17.26 -0.83 6.37
N ASP A 47 17.03 -0.51 7.65
CA ASP A 47 15.76 -0.18 8.29
C ASP A 47 16.08 0.83 9.40
N GLU A 48 15.58 2.07 9.28
CA GLU A 48 15.86 3.16 10.21
C GLU A 48 14.71 4.18 10.24
N ASN A 49 14.38 4.67 11.44
CA ASN A 49 13.53 5.85 11.58
C ASN A 49 14.41 7.10 11.59
N ILE A 50 14.28 7.94 10.57
CA ILE A 50 15.01 9.21 10.48
C ILE A 50 14.06 10.40 10.66
N THR A 51 14.54 11.41 11.38
CA THR A 51 13.83 12.67 11.55
C THR A 51 14.28 13.64 10.46
N VAL A 52 13.31 14.29 9.83
CA VAL A 52 13.53 15.36 8.85
C VAL A 52 12.99 16.65 9.43
N THR A 53 13.86 17.62 9.62
CA THR A 53 13.55 18.92 10.22
C THR A 53 13.60 20.00 9.14
N VAL A 54 12.51 20.73 8.97
CA VAL A 54 12.49 21.98 8.20
C VAL A 54 12.60 23.17 9.15
N SER A 55 13.47 24.12 8.80
CA SER A 55 13.80 25.28 9.62
C SER A 55 13.93 26.53 8.75
N GLY A 56 13.62 27.70 9.31
CA GLY A 56 13.65 28.95 8.55
C GLY A 56 12.31 29.31 7.89
N VAL A 57 11.22 28.58 8.19
CA VAL A 57 9.89 28.81 7.61
C VAL A 57 9.31 30.13 8.14
N HIS A 58 8.87 31.04 7.26
CA HIS A 58 8.32 32.33 7.71
C HIS A 58 6.89 32.24 8.24
N VAL A 59 6.04 31.47 7.55
CA VAL A 59 4.65 31.22 7.93
C VAL A 59 4.39 29.74 7.71
N PRO A 60 4.29 28.92 8.77
CA PRO A 60 3.87 27.52 8.67
C PRO A 60 2.45 27.42 8.12
N ASP A 61 2.24 26.57 7.12
CA ASP A 61 0.93 26.29 6.54
C ASP A 61 0.48 24.85 6.84
N GLU A 62 -0.83 24.62 6.97
CA GLU A 62 -1.37 23.27 7.21
C GLU A 62 -1.13 22.31 6.04
N SER A 63 -0.97 22.88 4.83
CA SER A 63 -0.71 22.16 3.59
C SER A 63 0.79 21.97 3.28
N ASP A 64 1.69 22.41 4.15
CA ASP A 64 3.13 22.18 4.02
C ASP A 64 3.49 20.71 4.25
N TRP A 65 4.28 20.12 3.35
CA TRP A 65 4.59 18.68 3.36
C TRP A 65 6.01 18.35 2.89
N ILE A 66 6.51 17.19 3.32
CA ILE A 66 7.83 16.67 2.93
C ILE A 66 7.65 15.38 2.15
N GLY A 67 8.29 15.30 0.98
CA GLY A 67 8.36 14.09 0.15
C GLY A 67 9.74 13.45 0.22
N MET A 68 9.77 12.13 0.45
CA MET A 68 10.98 11.31 0.30
C MET A 68 11.10 10.84 -1.15
N ILE A 69 12.12 11.31 -1.85
CA ILE A 69 12.35 11.08 -3.28
C ILE A 69 13.48 10.04 -3.45
N SER A 70 13.34 9.12 -4.40
CA SER A 70 14.38 8.12 -4.69
C SER A 70 14.25 7.58 -6.12
N PRO A 71 15.34 7.55 -6.92
CA PRO A 71 16.67 8.10 -6.63
C PRO A 71 16.64 9.62 -6.43
N SER A 72 17.69 10.20 -5.84
CA SER A 72 17.79 11.66 -5.61
C SER A 72 17.71 12.48 -6.89
N SER A 73 18.14 11.91 -8.01
CA SER A 73 18.06 12.49 -9.35
C SER A 73 16.66 12.52 -9.97
N SER A 74 15.62 12.03 -9.27
CA SER A 74 14.27 12.01 -9.81
C SER A 74 13.73 13.42 -10.00
N ASP A 75 13.27 13.69 -11.22
CA ASP A 75 12.55 14.92 -11.50
C ASP A 75 11.21 14.91 -10.73
N VAL A 76 11.00 15.91 -9.88
CA VAL A 76 9.73 16.17 -9.18
C VAL A 76 9.14 17.52 -9.59
N SER A 77 9.50 18.00 -10.79
CA SER A 77 8.87 19.14 -11.44
C SER A 77 7.51 18.77 -12.03
N TYR A 78 6.86 19.74 -12.68
CA TYR A 78 5.50 19.62 -13.19
C TYR A 78 5.44 18.85 -14.52
N CYS A 79 4.75 17.70 -14.55
CA CYS A 79 4.46 16.99 -15.79
C CYS A 79 2.96 17.05 -16.19
N PRO A 80 2.51 18.09 -16.92
CA PRO A 80 1.12 18.16 -17.38
C PRO A 80 0.73 17.00 -18.30
N LEU A 81 1.70 16.40 -19.00
CA LEU A 81 1.49 15.33 -19.98
C LEU A 81 1.28 13.95 -19.33
N ASN A 82 1.88 13.69 -18.16
CA ASN A 82 1.62 12.45 -17.39
C ASN A 82 0.13 12.28 -17.04
N SER A 83 -0.64 13.38 -17.04
CA SER A 83 -2.08 13.36 -16.82
C SER A 83 -2.88 12.60 -17.90
N LEU A 84 -2.31 12.34 -19.08
CA LEU A 84 -2.88 11.41 -20.06
C LEU A 84 -2.57 9.96 -19.67
N LEU A 85 -1.31 9.67 -19.32
CA LEU A 85 -0.87 8.34 -18.87
C LEU A 85 -1.67 7.85 -17.65
N TYR A 86 -1.91 8.69 -16.64
CA TYR A 86 -2.73 8.30 -15.48
C TYR A 86 -4.19 8.00 -15.82
N LYS A 87 -4.74 8.59 -16.89
CA LYS A 87 -6.07 8.23 -17.38
C LYS A 87 -6.08 6.88 -18.10
N GLU A 88 -4.98 6.52 -18.75
CA GLU A 88 -4.80 5.19 -19.34
C GLU A 88 -4.66 4.13 -18.23
N THR A 89 -4.04 4.47 -17.10
CA THR A 89 -3.97 3.63 -15.88
C THR A 89 -5.21 3.71 -14.98
N GLY A 90 -6.32 4.31 -15.43
CA GLY A 90 -7.58 4.36 -14.67
C GLY A 90 -7.61 5.28 -13.46
N ASP A 91 -6.54 6.03 -13.18
CA ASP A 91 -6.47 6.92 -12.03
C ASP A 91 -7.13 8.28 -12.36
N LEU A 92 -8.30 8.49 -11.76
CA LEU A 92 -9.21 9.61 -12.02
C LEU A 92 -9.32 10.63 -10.85
N SER A 93 -8.41 10.57 -9.89
CA SER A 93 -8.50 11.17 -8.53
C SER A 93 -8.03 12.69 -8.46
N ASP A 94 -7.73 13.41 -7.31
CA ASP A 94 -7.11 14.83 -7.24
C ASP A 94 -5.73 15.23 -6.42
N LEU A 95 -4.45 15.01 -6.93
CA LEU A 95 -2.96 14.99 -6.56
C LEU A 95 -2.11 16.01 -7.39
N PRO A 96 -0.84 16.25 -7.01
CA PRO A 96 0.13 16.97 -7.84
C PRO A 96 0.59 16.16 -9.07
N LEU A 97 0.61 16.77 -10.25
CA LEU A 97 1.28 16.18 -11.42
C LEU A 97 2.80 16.35 -11.35
N LEU A 98 3.47 15.52 -10.55
CA LEU A 98 4.93 15.43 -10.53
C LEU A 98 5.42 14.53 -11.68
N CYS A 99 6.63 14.79 -12.20
CA CYS A 99 7.28 13.88 -13.16
C CYS A 99 7.50 12.49 -12.55
N HIS A 100 7.98 12.43 -11.30
CA HIS A 100 8.04 11.24 -10.45
C HIS A 100 7.41 11.54 -9.09
N TYR A 101 6.75 10.55 -8.49
CA TYR A 101 6.14 10.71 -7.17
C TYR A 101 7.12 10.36 -6.03
N PRO A 102 6.96 10.99 -4.85
CA PRO A 102 7.63 10.56 -3.63
C PRO A 102 7.36 9.09 -3.28
N VAL A 103 8.37 8.42 -2.74
CA VAL A 103 8.31 7.04 -2.22
C VAL A 103 7.43 6.95 -0.97
N LYS A 104 7.50 7.98 -0.13
CA LYS A 104 6.66 8.29 1.05
C LYS A 104 6.56 9.82 1.14
N ALA A 105 5.51 10.35 1.75
CA ALA A 105 5.42 11.77 2.09
C ALA A 105 4.61 11.94 3.39
N GLN A 106 4.73 13.10 4.03
CA GLN A 106 4.02 13.47 5.26
C GLN A 106 3.80 14.98 5.33
N TYR A 107 2.66 15.43 5.88
CA TYR A 107 2.48 16.84 6.22
C TYR A 107 3.37 17.23 7.39
N VAL A 108 3.92 18.45 7.38
CA VAL A 108 4.74 18.98 8.50
C VAL A 108 3.86 19.34 9.69
N SER A 109 2.56 19.58 9.48
CA SER A 109 1.54 19.73 10.53
C SER A 109 1.35 18.48 11.40
N ASN A 110 1.93 17.32 11.02
CA ASN A 110 2.08 16.17 11.94
C ASN A 110 2.95 16.49 13.17
N ASP A 111 3.80 17.52 13.10
CA ASP A 111 4.45 18.11 14.27
C ASP A 111 3.50 19.15 14.92
N PRO A 112 2.94 18.91 16.12
CA PRO A 112 2.02 19.83 16.77
C PRO A 112 2.67 21.17 17.17
N ALA A 113 4.01 21.27 17.17
CA ALA A 113 4.74 22.51 17.40
C ALA A 113 4.81 23.41 16.16
N TYR A 114 4.54 22.87 14.96
CA TYR A 114 4.80 23.55 13.69
C TYR A 114 3.84 24.72 13.41
N LEU A 115 2.53 24.44 13.33
CA LEU A 115 1.52 25.47 13.02
C LEU A 115 1.41 26.56 14.11
N SER A 116 1.75 26.21 15.35
CA SER A 116 1.82 27.15 16.47
C SER A 116 3.13 27.96 16.52
N CYS A 117 4.07 27.71 15.60
CA CYS A 117 5.43 28.27 15.58
C CYS A 117 6.13 28.17 16.96
N LYS A 118 5.89 27.09 17.70
CA LYS A 118 6.40 26.94 19.07
C LYS A 118 7.92 26.81 19.10
N ASN A 119 8.49 26.20 18.05
CA ASN A 119 9.94 26.12 17.84
C ASN A 119 10.39 27.28 16.95
N GLU A 120 10.30 28.51 17.47
CA GLU A 120 10.78 29.71 16.77
C GLU A 120 12.30 29.90 16.90
N ASP A 121 12.93 30.34 15.82
CA ASP A 121 14.32 30.79 15.78
C ASP A 121 14.38 32.21 15.21
N CYS A 122 15.29 33.00 15.76
CA CYS A 122 15.48 34.40 15.43
C CYS A 122 16.69 34.58 14.52
N LYS A 123 16.47 35.11 13.31
CA LYS A 123 17.54 35.49 12.40
C LYS A 123 17.92 36.95 12.63
N GLU A 124 19.16 37.14 13.07
CA GLU A 124 19.80 38.43 13.26
C GLU A 124 20.44 38.91 11.94
N ASP A 125 20.41 40.23 11.72
CA ASP A 125 21.23 40.87 10.68
C ASP A 125 22.53 41.39 11.32
N ALA A 126 23.66 41.22 10.65
CA ALA A 126 24.93 41.80 11.06
C ALA A 126 24.87 43.33 11.22
N ALA A 127 23.93 43.99 10.53
CA ALA A 127 23.69 45.43 10.63
C ALA A 127 22.91 45.86 11.89
N THR A 128 22.17 44.97 12.57
CA THR A 128 21.22 45.33 13.64
C THR A 128 21.70 45.02 15.07
N ASN A 129 22.99 44.68 15.24
CA ASN A 129 23.68 44.59 16.53
C ASN A 129 22.96 43.71 17.57
N GLY A 130 22.56 42.50 17.16
CA GLY A 130 21.87 41.51 18.01
C GLY A 130 20.36 41.73 18.16
N THR A 131 19.74 42.55 17.30
CA THR A 131 18.28 42.75 17.33
C THR A 131 17.58 41.79 16.38
N CYS A 132 16.54 41.11 16.85
CA CYS A 132 15.82 40.12 16.05
C CYS A 132 15.24 40.75 14.77
N SER A 133 15.72 40.32 13.61
CA SER A 133 15.40 40.95 12.33
C SER A 133 14.31 40.17 11.59
N VAL A 134 14.38 38.84 11.61
CA VAL A 134 13.31 37.97 11.08
C VAL A 134 13.06 36.79 12.03
N LYS A 135 11.79 36.58 12.40
CA LYS A 135 11.36 35.35 13.08
C LYS A 135 11.11 34.24 12.07
N THR A 136 11.50 33.03 12.42
CA THR A 136 11.31 31.83 11.60
C THR A 136 10.87 30.67 12.48
N CYS A 137 10.13 29.73 11.92
CA CYS A 137 9.62 28.55 12.59
C CYS A 137 10.37 27.30 12.12
N SER A 138 10.25 26.22 12.90
CA SER A 138 10.74 24.89 12.54
C SER A 138 9.73 23.80 12.89
N GLY A 139 9.77 22.70 12.14
CA GLY A 139 8.93 21.52 12.33
C GLY A 139 9.68 20.25 11.95
N SER A 140 9.41 19.14 12.64
CA SER A 140 10.14 17.88 12.45
C SER A 140 9.21 16.68 12.33
N VAL A 141 9.38 15.88 11.27
CA VAL A 141 8.59 14.67 11.03
C VAL A 141 9.50 13.46 10.84
N SER A 142 9.06 12.30 11.33
CA SER A 142 9.86 11.06 11.32
C SER A 142 9.43 10.15 10.18
N PHE A 143 10.35 9.79 9.29
CA PHE A 143 10.16 8.81 8.24
C PHE A 143 10.78 7.48 8.64
N HIS A 144 9.97 6.41 8.61
CA HIS A 144 10.49 5.06 8.52
C HIS A 144 11.07 4.84 7.13
N VAL A 145 12.36 4.53 7.03
CA VAL A 145 13.10 4.41 5.77
C VAL A 145 13.74 3.03 5.69
N VAL A 146 13.53 2.40 4.53
CA VAL A 146 14.02 1.07 4.19
C VAL A 146 14.96 1.15 2.99
N ASN A 147 15.93 0.25 2.91
CA ASN A 147 16.92 0.25 1.83
C ASN A 147 16.30 -0.11 0.48
N ILE A 148 16.06 0.96 -0.29
CA ILE A 148 15.48 0.95 -1.64
C ILE A 148 16.53 0.96 -2.76
N ARG A 149 17.74 0.44 -2.51
CA ARG A 149 18.90 0.32 -3.44
C ARG A 149 19.47 1.62 -4.03
N THR A 150 18.71 2.71 -3.97
CA THR A 150 19.06 4.03 -4.49
C THR A 150 19.15 5.02 -3.35
N ASP A 151 19.73 6.19 -3.62
CA ASP A 151 19.83 7.26 -2.64
C ASP A 151 18.48 7.95 -2.43
N VAL A 152 18.33 8.61 -1.28
CA VAL A 152 17.11 9.33 -0.90
C VAL A 152 17.39 10.81 -0.73
N GLU A 153 16.48 11.65 -1.21
CA GLU A 153 16.48 13.09 -0.97
C GLU A 153 15.13 13.49 -0.37
N PHE A 154 15.13 14.46 0.55
CA PHE A 154 13.90 15.00 1.10
C PHE A 154 13.62 16.36 0.49
N VAL A 155 12.40 16.52 -0.02
CA VAL A 155 11.95 17.75 -0.68
C VAL A 155 10.81 18.33 0.13
N PHE A 156 10.98 19.57 0.56
CA PHE A 156 9.98 20.35 1.27
C PHE A 156 9.11 21.10 0.25
N PHE A 157 7.80 20.91 0.36
CA PHE A 157 6.79 21.47 -0.50
C PHE A 157 5.76 22.30 0.30
N SER A 158 5.19 23.30 -0.35
CA SER A 158 4.00 24.03 0.12
C SER A 158 2.86 23.96 -0.91
N GLY A 159 1.69 24.51 -0.56
CA GLY A 159 0.49 24.51 -1.41
C GLY A 159 -0.22 23.15 -1.50
N GLY A 160 0.09 22.24 -0.57
CA GLY A 160 -0.48 20.90 -0.47
C GLY A 160 -0.23 20.01 -1.67
N PHE A 161 -1.06 18.99 -1.82
CA PHE A 161 -1.04 18.10 -2.97
C PHE A 161 -1.68 18.75 -4.21
N LYS A 162 -2.68 19.63 -4.08
CA LYS A 162 -3.42 20.16 -5.24
C LYS A 162 -2.61 21.13 -6.10
N THR A 163 -1.71 21.89 -5.47
CA THR A 163 -0.84 22.89 -6.11
C THR A 163 0.52 22.86 -5.40
N PRO A 164 1.27 21.75 -5.52
CA PRO A 164 2.50 21.58 -4.78
C PRO A 164 3.50 22.64 -5.25
N CYS A 165 4.47 22.94 -4.42
CA CYS A 165 5.51 23.88 -4.79
C CYS A 165 6.79 23.58 -4.04
N ILE A 166 7.87 23.28 -4.75
CA ILE A 166 9.16 22.96 -4.14
C ILE A 166 9.73 24.23 -3.51
N LEU A 167 9.90 24.21 -2.19
CA LEU A 167 10.56 25.28 -1.45
C LEU A 167 12.04 24.96 -1.17
N LYS A 168 12.36 23.71 -0.82
CA LYS A 168 13.74 23.28 -0.53
C LYS A 168 13.97 21.79 -0.81
N ARG A 169 15.22 21.43 -1.12
CA ARG A 169 15.73 20.05 -1.15
C ARG A 169 16.81 19.86 -0.09
N SER A 170 16.91 18.65 0.48
CA SER A 170 18.01 18.25 1.36
C SER A 170 19.24 17.88 0.54
N ASP A 171 20.38 17.69 1.21
CA ASP A 171 21.45 16.89 0.61
C ASP A 171 20.98 15.43 0.44
N PRO A 172 21.37 14.73 -0.64
CA PRO A 172 21.07 13.31 -0.81
C PRO A 172 21.77 12.42 0.22
N VAL A 173 21.02 11.50 0.81
CA VAL A 173 21.51 10.53 1.79
C VAL A 173 21.56 9.12 1.18
N LYS A 174 22.62 8.37 1.47
CA LYS A 174 22.87 7.04 0.90
C LYS A 174 22.79 5.95 1.96
N PHE A 175 22.27 4.79 1.60
CA PHE A 175 22.39 3.57 2.40
C PHE A 175 23.85 3.12 2.46
N ALA A 176 24.26 2.58 3.62
CA ALA A 176 25.62 2.10 3.84
C ALA A 176 25.97 0.90 2.93
N ASN A 177 24.98 0.07 2.57
CA ASN A 177 25.12 -0.99 1.57
C ASN A 177 23.85 -1.12 0.70
N PRO A 178 23.68 -0.29 -0.34
CA PRO A 178 22.45 -0.27 -1.13
C PRO A 178 22.15 -1.61 -1.83
N ASN A 179 23.18 -2.38 -2.17
CA ASN A 179 23.05 -3.65 -2.89
C ASN A 179 22.85 -4.87 -1.97
N LYS A 180 22.60 -4.67 -0.68
CA LYS A 180 22.36 -5.78 0.26
C LYS A 180 21.12 -6.61 -0.18
N PRO A 181 21.18 -7.95 -0.13
CA PRO A 181 19.98 -8.78 -0.23
C PRO A 181 19.12 -8.58 1.03
N LEU A 182 17.85 -8.25 0.83
CA LEU A 182 16.89 -7.88 1.86
C LEU A 182 15.51 -8.47 1.51
N TYR A 183 14.62 -8.51 2.50
CA TYR A 183 13.22 -8.93 2.38
C TYR A 183 13.07 -10.30 1.75
N GLY A 184 13.34 -11.32 2.57
CA GLY A 184 13.29 -12.71 2.19
C GLY A 184 11.86 -13.22 2.14
N HIS A 185 11.47 -13.79 1.01
CA HIS A 185 10.21 -14.51 0.83
C HIS A 185 10.49 -15.98 0.55
N LEU A 186 9.89 -16.84 1.36
CA LEU A 186 9.77 -18.26 1.14
C LEU A 186 8.45 -18.55 0.42
N SER A 187 8.55 -19.23 -0.72
CA SER A 187 7.44 -19.85 -1.42
C SER A 187 7.76 -21.31 -1.68
N SER A 188 6.76 -22.17 -1.66
CA SER A 188 6.92 -23.53 -2.16
C SER A 188 6.77 -23.53 -3.68
N ILE A 189 7.64 -24.29 -4.35
CA ILE A 189 7.74 -24.33 -5.81
C ILE A 189 7.43 -25.71 -6.41
N ASP A 190 6.99 -26.65 -5.57
CA ASP A 190 6.44 -27.93 -6.01
C ASP A 190 5.08 -28.16 -5.35
N SER A 191 4.16 -28.83 -6.07
CA SER A 191 2.85 -29.18 -5.52
C SER A 191 2.94 -30.17 -4.35
N THR A 192 4.12 -30.73 -4.06
CA THR A 192 4.37 -31.64 -2.95
C THR A 192 4.74 -30.93 -1.64
N GLY A 193 4.94 -29.61 -1.63
CA GLY A 193 5.32 -28.85 -0.44
C GLY A 193 6.72 -29.18 0.09
N THR A 194 7.57 -29.80 -0.74
CA THR A 194 8.88 -30.35 -0.38
C THR A 194 10.05 -29.44 -0.75
N SER A 195 9.85 -28.57 -1.74
CA SER A 195 10.85 -27.60 -2.20
C SER A 195 10.38 -26.18 -1.93
N VAL A 196 11.29 -25.37 -1.38
CA VAL A 196 11.07 -23.93 -1.15
C VAL A 196 12.14 -23.10 -1.85
N VAL A 197 11.74 -21.94 -2.37
CA VAL A 197 12.66 -20.92 -2.89
C VAL A 197 12.68 -19.74 -1.93
N PHE A 198 13.88 -19.20 -1.70
CA PHE A 198 14.09 -17.95 -0.99
C PHE A 198 14.39 -16.83 -1.99
N GLN A 199 13.54 -15.81 -2.05
CA GLN A 199 13.75 -14.63 -2.89
C GLN A 199 13.98 -13.38 -2.02
N ALA A 200 15.05 -12.63 -2.32
CA ALA A 200 15.29 -11.31 -1.74
C ALA A 200 14.73 -10.24 -2.69
N GLN A 201 13.79 -9.41 -2.21
CA GLN A 201 13.03 -8.49 -3.07
C GLN A 201 13.09 -7.05 -2.53
N GLN A 202 12.17 -6.17 -2.95
CA GLN A 202 12.22 -4.76 -2.58
C GLN A 202 10.84 -4.17 -2.32
N LYS A 203 10.74 -3.38 -1.24
CA LYS A 203 9.65 -2.47 -0.87
C LYS A 203 8.27 -3.10 -0.57
N ILE A 204 7.82 -4.11 -1.31
CA ILE A 204 6.51 -4.76 -1.11
C ILE A 204 6.51 -5.67 0.12
N LEU A 205 7.60 -6.40 0.34
CA LEU A 205 7.69 -7.45 1.37
C LEU A 205 8.05 -6.98 2.78
N ASP A 206 8.40 -5.71 3.01
CA ASP A 206 8.94 -5.26 4.31
C ASP A 206 8.00 -5.58 5.48
N GLY A 207 6.74 -5.15 5.39
CA GLY A 207 5.70 -5.46 6.40
C GLY A 207 5.34 -6.93 6.52
N MET A 208 5.72 -7.76 5.55
CA MET A 208 5.47 -9.21 5.53
C MET A 208 6.70 -10.04 5.96
N ASN A 209 7.90 -9.46 5.93
CA ASN A 209 9.18 -10.16 6.03
C ASN A 209 9.30 -10.99 7.32
N LEU A 210 8.77 -10.51 8.44
CA LEU A 210 8.73 -11.26 9.71
C LEU A 210 8.10 -12.65 9.57
N VAL A 211 7.08 -12.79 8.73
CA VAL A 211 6.38 -14.06 8.44
C VAL A 211 7.00 -14.72 7.22
N ALA A 212 7.09 -14.00 6.10
CA ALA A 212 7.49 -14.50 4.80
C ALA A 212 8.93 -15.04 4.75
N SER A 213 9.83 -14.62 5.64
CA SER A 213 11.20 -15.15 5.71
C SER A 213 11.32 -16.44 6.52
N HIS A 214 10.27 -16.86 7.24
CA HIS A 214 10.29 -18.00 8.16
C HIS A 214 9.30 -19.11 7.79
N VAL A 215 8.21 -18.78 7.10
CA VAL A 215 7.21 -19.75 6.61
C VAL A 215 6.86 -19.49 5.15
N SER A 216 6.44 -20.53 4.44
CA SER A 216 5.98 -20.42 3.05
C SER A 216 4.77 -19.50 2.97
N TYR A 217 4.89 -18.39 2.25
CA TYR A 217 3.84 -17.40 2.05
C TYR A 217 3.32 -17.52 0.62
N MET A 218 2.20 -18.21 0.45
CA MET A 218 1.58 -18.46 -0.86
C MET A 218 0.61 -17.33 -1.22
N THR A 219 0.55 -16.92 -2.48
CA THR A 219 -0.26 -15.78 -2.93
C THR A 219 -1.09 -16.11 -4.17
N ALA A 220 -2.35 -15.70 -4.21
CA ALA A 220 -3.14 -15.62 -5.44
C ALA A 220 -2.97 -14.23 -6.10
N ILE A 221 -3.25 -14.13 -7.39
CA ILE A 221 -3.31 -12.84 -8.12
C ILE A 221 -4.74 -12.29 -8.08
N GLY A 222 -4.91 -10.97 -7.93
CA GLY A 222 -6.21 -10.30 -8.04
C GLY A 222 -6.24 -9.21 -9.12
N ASN A 223 -7.39 -8.53 -9.24
CA ASN A 223 -7.63 -7.44 -10.18
C ASN A 223 -6.58 -6.31 -10.06
N HIS A 224 -6.20 -5.94 -8.84
CA HIS A 224 -5.18 -4.92 -8.57
C HIS A 224 -3.74 -5.31 -8.98
N GLU A 225 -3.50 -6.58 -9.30
CA GLU A 225 -2.22 -7.01 -9.86
C GLU A 225 -2.32 -7.23 -11.38
N ARG A 226 -3.47 -7.66 -11.92
CA ARG A 226 -3.60 -8.19 -13.29
C ARG A 226 -4.40 -7.36 -14.29
N ASP A 227 -5.41 -6.59 -13.85
CA ASP A 227 -6.42 -6.05 -14.75
C ASP A 227 -5.96 -4.79 -15.49
N PHE A 228 -5.97 -4.92 -16.82
CA PHE A 228 -5.68 -3.83 -17.74
C PHE A 228 -6.24 -4.12 -19.14
N ALA A 229 -6.70 -3.07 -19.84
CA ALA A 229 -7.24 -3.21 -21.19
C ALA A 229 -6.20 -3.77 -22.18
N ASN A 230 -6.62 -4.71 -23.03
CA ASN A 230 -5.78 -5.42 -24.02
C ASN A 230 -4.60 -6.25 -23.44
N SER A 231 -4.58 -6.49 -22.12
CA SER A 231 -3.53 -7.30 -21.46
C SER A 231 -3.78 -8.81 -21.52
N GLY A 232 -4.96 -9.25 -21.94
CA GLY A 232 -5.40 -10.65 -21.85
C GLY A 232 -6.21 -11.00 -20.59
N SER A 233 -6.40 -10.08 -19.64
CA SER A 233 -7.35 -10.28 -18.53
C SER A 233 -8.78 -10.43 -19.06
N VAL A 234 -9.58 -11.23 -18.34
CA VAL A 234 -11.03 -11.35 -18.51
C VAL A 234 -11.74 -10.04 -18.20
N TYR A 235 -11.26 -9.29 -17.19
CA TYR A 235 -11.81 -8.00 -16.84
C TYR A 235 -10.95 -6.89 -17.45
N LEU A 236 -11.64 -5.97 -18.16
CA LEU A 236 -11.01 -4.85 -18.86
C LEU A 236 -11.04 -3.58 -18.00
N THR A 237 -10.98 -3.73 -16.68
CA THR A 237 -10.76 -2.62 -15.75
C THR A 237 -9.29 -2.19 -15.81
N PRO A 238 -8.96 -0.99 -15.31
CA PRO A 238 -7.59 -0.50 -15.22
C PRO A 238 -6.98 -0.74 -13.83
N ASP A 239 -7.54 -1.63 -13.02
CA ASP A 239 -7.31 -1.71 -11.57
C ASP A 239 -5.86 -2.01 -11.18
N SER A 240 -5.08 -2.63 -12.08
CA SER A 240 -3.65 -2.87 -11.88
C SER A 240 -2.77 -1.64 -12.12
N GLY A 241 -3.33 -0.48 -12.46
CA GLY A 241 -2.57 0.73 -12.78
C GLY A 241 -1.59 0.57 -13.95
N GLY A 242 -1.79 -0.43 -14.82
CA GLY A 242 -0.88 -0.78 -15.91
C GLY A 242 0.18 -1.84 -15.58
N GLU A 243 0.25 -2.37 -14.34
CA GLU A 243 1.18 -3.44 -13.98
C GLU A 243 0.98 -4.76 -14.77
N CYS A 244 -0.24 -5.07 -15.22
CA CYS A 244 -0.57 -6.21 -16.10
C CYS A 244 -0.01 -7.56 -15.62
N GLY A 245 0.03 -7.82 -14.32
CA GLY A 245 0.58 -9.03 -13.69
C GLY A 245 2.10 -9.08 -13.56
N VAL A 246 2.84 -8.17 -14.20
CA VAL A 246 4.31 -8.25 -14.32
C VAL A 246 5.01 -8.13 -12.96
N ALA A 247 4.56 -7.23 -12.09
CA ALA A 247 5.12 -7.09 -10.75
C ALA A 247 4.86 -8.35 -9.92
N TYR A 248 3.61 -8.83 -9.90
CA TYR A 248 3.23 -10.06 -9.19
C TYR A 248 4.08 -11.25 -9.64
N GLU A 249 4.17 -11.56 -10.95
CA GLU A 249 4.95 -12.71 -11.43
C GLU A 249 6.45 -12.58 -11.15
N THR A 250 6.98 -11.35 -11.12
CA THR A 250 8.40 -11.10 -10.83
C THR A 250 8.71 -11.26 -9.34
N TYR A 251 7.78 -10.85 -8.47
CA TYR A 251 7.93 -10.83 -7.01
C TYR A 251 7.27 -12.02 -6.28
N PHE A 252 6.52 -12.89 -6.95
CA PHE A 252 5.88 -14.04 -6.30
C PHE A 252 6.02 -15.29 -7.17
N GLN A 253 7.13 -16.01 -6.97
CA GLN A 253 7.35 -17.30 -7.62
C GLN A 253 6.48 -18.39 -6.95
N MET A 254 5.27 -18.56 -7.46
CA MET A 254 4.37 -19.66 -7.11
C MET A 254 4.63 -20.88 -8.01
N PRO A 255 4.12 -22.09 -7.70
CA PRO A 255 4.28 -23.29 -8.54
C PRO A 255 3.34 -23.27 -9.76
N ALA A 256 3.31 -22.13 -10.45
CA ALA A 256 2.51 -21.86 -11.63
C ALA A 256 2.97 -22.70 -12.84
N SER A 257 2.02 -23.10 -13.68
CA SER A 257 2.29 -23.97 -14.85
C SER A 257 3.03 -23.26 -15.99
N GLY A 258 3.12 -21.92 -15.95
CA GLY A 258 3.81 -21.10 -16.94
C GLY A 258 3.62 -19.61 -16.68
N LYS A 259 4.17 -18.79 -17.58
CA LYS A 259 3.98 -17.34 -17.59
C LYS A 259 2.55 -16.97 -18.00
N ASP A 260 1.96 -15.98 -17.35
CA ASP A 260 0.55 -15.57 -17.44
C ASP A 260 -0.41 -16.74 -17.15
N LYS A 261 0.01 -17.64 -16.24
CA LYS A 261 -0.76 -18.79 -15.75
C LYS A 261 -0.68 -18.93 -14.22
N PRO A 262 -1.07 -17.91 -13.44
CA PRO A 262 -0.85 -17.83 -11.99
C PRO A 262 -1.72 -18.76 -11.12
N TRP A 263 -2.47 -19.68 -11.73
CA TRP A 263 -3.18 -20.75 -11.03
C TRP A 263 -2.25 -21.94 -10.76
N TYR A 264 -2.44 -22.58 -9.61
CA TYR A 264 -1.62 -23.71 -9.16
C TYR A 264 -2.35 -24.54 -8.10
N SER A 265 -1.81 -25.72 -7.78
CA SER A 265 -2.20 -26.47 -6.59
C SER A 265 -1.00 -26.93 -5.78
N ILE A 266 -1.20 -27.09 -4.48
CA ILE A 266 -0.16 -27.45 -3.52
C ILE A 266 -0.72 -28.27 -2.36
N GLU A 267 0.01 -29.33 -2.00
CA GLU A 267 -0.18 -30.06 -0.75
C GLU A 267 0.58 -29.36 0.38
N GLN A 268 -0.13 -28.95 1.44
CA GLN A 268 0.51 -28.52 2.68
C GLN A 268 0.03 -29.42 3.83
N ALA A 269 0.94 -30.29 4.28
CA ALA A 269 0.69 -31.37 5.22
C ALA A 269 -0.41 -32.35 4.75
N SER A 270 -1.64 -32.21 5.25
CA SER A 270 -2.78 -33.10 4.93
C SER A 270 -3.91 -32.37 4.20
N VAL A 271 -3.60 -31.25 3.54
CA VAL A 271 -4.57 -30.39 2.86
C VAL A 271 -4.07 -30.06 1.46
N HIS A 272 -4.87 -30.42 0.46
CA HIS A 272 -4.72 -29.97 -0.91
C HIS A 272 -5.34 -28.59 -1.06
N PHE A 273 -4.55 -27.61 -1.50
CA PHE A 273 -5.00 -26.27 -1.85
C PHE A 273 -5.01 -26.12 -3.37
N THR A 274 -6.12 -25.63 -3.92
CA THR A 274 -6.20 -25.17 -5.31
C THR A 274 -6.35 -23.65 -5.32
N ILE A 275 -5.50 -22.98 -6.09
CA ILE A 275 -5.49 -21.53 -6.24
C ILE A 275 -5.86 -21.23 -7.69
N ILE A 276 -6.98 -20.54 -7.87
CA ILE A 276 -7.50 -20.08 -9.15
C ILE A 276 -7.20 -18.60 -9.34
N SER A 277 -7.15 -18.15 -10.60
CA SER A 277 -7.13 -16.74 -10.96
C SER A 277 -8.47 -16.34 -11.58
N THR A 278 -9.19 -15.48 -10.88
CA THR A 278 -10.43 -14.85 -11.32
C THR A 278 -10.26 -13.99 -12.56
N GLU A 279 -9.04 -13.45 -12.76
CA GLU A 279 -8.73 -12.48 -13.82
C GLU A 279 -8.37 -13.16 -15.17
N HIS A 280 -8.25 -14.49 -15.17
CA HIS A 280 -8.00 -15.30 -16.37
C HIS A 280 -9.22 -16.19 -16.68
N ASN A 281 -9.30 -16.79 -17.87
CA ASN A 281 -10.44 -17.65 -18.20
C ASN A 281 -10.55 -18.84 -17.24
N TRP A 282 -11.61 -18.87 -16.43
CA TRP A 282 -11.93 -19.95 -15.46
C TRP A 282 -13.22 -20.71 -15.82
N THR A 283 -13.75 -20.53 -17.04
CA THR A 283 -14.97 -21.22 -17.51
C THR A 283 -14.76 -22.75 -17.64
N GLN A 284 -15.87 -23.50 -17.72
CA GLN A 284 -15.83 -24.95 -17.91
C GLN A 284 -15.05 -25.34 -19.19
N GLY A 285 -14.00 -26.14 -19.03
CA GLY A 285 -13.09 -26.53 -20.12
C GLY A 285 -11.89 -25.60 -20.32
N SER A 286 -11.72 -24.58 -19.47
CA SER A 286 -10.47 -23.83 -19.30
C SER A 286 -9.39 -24.68 -18.60
N GLU A 287 -8.19 -24.11 -18.44
CA GLU A 287 -7.07 -24.75 -17.74
C GLU A 287 -7.20 -24.73 -16.20
N GLN A 288 -8.21 -24.05 -15.63
CA GLN A 288 -8.33 -23.74 -14.20
C GLN A 288 -9.37 -24.61 -13.46
N VAL A 289 -9.33 -25.93 -13.65
CA VAL A 289 -10.38 -26.83 -13.12
C VAL A 289 -10.18 -27.15 -11.63
N ASP A 290 -11.25 -26.93 -10.86
CA ASP A 290 -11.57 -27.35 -9.47
C ASP A 290 -11.38 -26.36 -8.29
N LEU A 291 -12.46 -26.23 -7.50
CA LEU A 291 -12.65 -25.62 -6.17
C LEU A 291 -12.37 -24.11 -6.00
N VAL A 292 -13.07 -23.47 -5.05
CA VAL A 292 -13.15 -22.01 -4.89
C VAL A 292 -12.92 -21.59 -3.44
N LEU A 293 -11.97 -20.68 -3.23
CA LEU A 293 -11.87 -19.78 -2.08
C LEU A 293 -11.89 -18.34 -2.63
N VAL A 294 -12.62 -17.41 -2.00
CA VAL A 294 -12.81 -16.05 -2.53
C VAL A 294 -12.26 -14.96 -1.62
N GLY A 295 -11.54 -14.02 -2.23
CA GLY A 295 -11.20 -12.71 -1.66
C GLY A 295 -12.09 -11.62 -2.28
N HIS A 296 -11.47 -10.51 -2.68
CA HIS A 296 -12.05 -9.36 -3.39
C HIS A 296 -13.10 -8.54 -2.60
N VAL A 297 -14.12 -9.17 -2.00
CA VAL A 297 -15.06 -8.49 -1.11
C VAL A 297 -14.40 -8.31 0.27
N HIS A 298 -14.31 -7.06 0.75
CA HIS A 298 -13.59 -6.68 1.95
C HIS A 298 -14.41 -6.91 3.23
N ASN A 299 -14.91 -8.13 3.41
CA ASN A 299 -15.64 -8.54 4.61
C ASN A 299 -15.30 -10.01 4.99
N TYR A 300 -16.03 -10.56 5.96
CA TYR A 300 -16.06 -12.00 6.23
C TYR A 300 -17.48 -12.52 6.07
N GLU A 301 -17.63 -13.55 5.22
CA GLU A 301 -18.86 -14.29 5.02
C GLU A 301 -18.55 -15.79 5.00
N ARG A 302 -19.46 -16.61 5.55
CA ARG A 302 -19.39 -18.08 5.43
C ARG A 302 -20.77 -18.65 5.12
N THR A 303 -20.81 -19.55 4.14
CA THR A 303 -22.03 -20.28 3.78
C THR A 303 -22.24 -21.51 4.65
N CYS A 304 -23.44 -22.09 4.58
CA CYS A 304 -23.63 -23.51 4.87
C CYS A 304 -22.84 -24.38 3.85
N ALA A 305 -22.82 -25.70 4.02
CA ALA A 305 -22.39 -26.58 2.93
C ALA A 305 -23.44 -26.50 1.81
N VAL A 306 -23.12 -25.87 0.68
CA VAL A 306 -24.10 -25.42 -0.32
C VAL A 306 -23.78 -25.94 -1.72
N PHE A 307 -24.80 -26.43 -2.42
CA PHE A 307 -24.70 -26.88 -3.81
C PHE A 307 -26.00 -26.54 -4.53
N ASP A 308 -25.91 -25.99 -5.74
CA ASP A 308 -27.05 -25.51 -6.53
C ASP A 308 -27.96 -24.55 -5.74
N ASN A 309 -27.35 -23.60 -5.02
CA ASN A 309 -28.00 -22.63 -4.11
C ASN A 309 -28.79 -23.24 -2.93
N GLU A 310 -28.70 -24.55 -2.69
CA GLU A 310 -29.36 -25.24 -1.57
C GLU A 310 -28.35 -25.70 -0.50
N CYS A 311 -28.65 -25.45 0.77
CA CYS A 311 -27.88 -26.03 1.89
C CYS A 311 -28.05 -27.55 1.94
N LYS A 312 -26.94 -28.27 1.70
CA LYS A 312 -26.82 -29.73 1.89
C LYS A 312 -26.25 -30.09 3.27
N GLY A 313 -25.89 -29.11 4.09
CA GLY A 313 -25.50 -29.31 5.49
C GLY A 313 -25.28 -28.00 6.26
N MET A 314 -25.87 -27.88 7.45
CA MET A 314 -25.57 -26.80 8.40
C MET A 314 -24.48 -27.23 9.39
N PRO A 315 -23.62 -26.33 9.86
CA PRO A 315 -22.67 -26.64 10.92
C PRO A 315 -23.40 -26.90 12.25
N LYS A 316 -22.68 -27.56 13.16
CA LYS A 316 -23.10 -27.78 14.55
C LYS A 316 -22.07 -27.15 15.47
N LYS A 317 -22.54 -26.40 16.47
CA LYS A 317 -21.67 -25.91 17.53
C LYS A 317 -21.20 -27.08 18.40
N ASP A 318 -19.90 -27.16 18.61
CA ASP A 318 -19.31 -28.08 19.57
C ASP A 318 -19.47 -27.57 21.01
N LYS A 319 -18.86 -28.29 21.95
CA LYS A 319 -18.88 -27.98 23.38
C LYS A 319 -18.24 -26.62 23.75
N ASP A 320 -17.39 -26.08 22.87
CA ASP A 320 -16.66 -24.83 23.06
C ASP A 320 -17.28 -23.68 22.23
N GLY A 321 -18.39 -23.96 21.52
CA GLY A 321 -19.16 -23.00 20.71
C GLY A 321 -18.68 -22.85 19.26
N ILE A 322 -17.67 -23.61 18.86
CA ILE A 322 -17.05 -23.57 17.53
C ILE A 322 -17.94 -24.31 16.53
N ASP A 323 -18.12 -23.73 15.35
CA ASP A 323 -18.89 -24.37 14.27
C ASP A 323 -18.11 -25.51 13.62
N THR A 324 -18.69 -26.70 13.65
CA THR A 324 -18.11 -27.94 13.12
C THR A 324 -18.98 -28.57 12.05
N TYR A 325 -18.35 -29.11 11.00
CA TYR A 325 -19.01 -29.81 9.90
C TYR A 325 -18.70 -31.31 9.97
N ASP A 326 -19.73 -32.15 9.79
CA ASP A 326 -19.58 -33.61 9.78
C ASP A 326 -19.20 -34.10 8.37
N ASN A 327 -17.93 -33.96 8.03
CA ASN A 327 -17.40 -34.29 6.70
C ASN A 327 -17.25 -35.80 6.43
N ARG A 328 -17.77 -36.68 7.30
CA ARG A 328 -17.76 -38.14 7.08
C ARG A 328 -18.62 -38.59 5.90
N ASN A 329 -19.58 -37.76 5.49
CA ASN A 329 -20.37 -37.92 4.27
C ASN A 329 -20.47 -36.56 3.57
N TYR A 330 -19.43 -36.21 2.82
CA TYR A 330 -19.31 -34.91 2.14
C TYR A 330 -20.50 -34.66 1.19
N SER A 331 -21.33 -33.67 1.51
CA SER A 331 -22.57 -33.38 0.78
C SER A 331 -22.49 -32.17 -0.14
N ALA A 332 -21.64 -31.19 0.19
CA ALA A 332 -21.37 -29.98 -0.60
C ALA A 332 -20.14 -29.22 -0.05
N PRO A 333 -19.49 -28.36 -0.85
CA PRO A 333 -18.48 -27.41 -0.36
C PRO A 333 -19.08 -26.34 0.57
N VAL A 334 -18.23 -25.80 1.45
CA VAL A 334 -18.49 -24.57 2.22
C VAL A 334 -17.65 -23.47 1.59
N TYR A 335 -18.27 -22.34 1.27
CA TYR A 335 -17.58 -21.17 0.74
C TYR A 335 -17.33 -20.15 1.86
N ALA A 336 -16.19 -19.47 1.79
CA ALA A 336 -15.84 -18.40 2.72
C ALA A 336 -15.23 -17.21 1.95
N VAL A 337 -15.67 -16.02 2.30
CA VAL A 337 -15.07 -14.73 1.93
C VAL A 337 -14.15 -14.30 3.06
N ILE A 338 -12.90 -13.93 2.74
CA ILE A 338 -11.87 -13.56 3.73
C ILE A 338 -11.07 -12.31 3.32
N GLY A 339 -11.71 -11.33 2.67
CA GLY A 339 -11.05 -10.13 2.14
C GLY A 339 -10.80 -8.99 3.14
N MET A 340 -11.21 -9.13 4.40
CA MET A 340 -11.17 -8.07 5.43
C MET A 340 -9.79 -7.71 6.01
N ALA A 341 -8.69 -8.07 5.35
CA ALA A 341 -7.34 -8.08 5.96
C ALA A 341 -6.64 -6.73 6.11
N GLY A 342 -7.17 -5.62 5.54
CA GLY A 342 -6.55 -4.30 5.70
C GLY A 342 -7.01 -3.19 4.75
N PHE A 343 -7.81 -3.49 3.72
CA PHE A 343 -8.44 -2.45 2.90
C PHE A 343 -9.74 -1.92 3.55
N LYS A 344 -10.33 -0.88 2.96
CA LYS A 344 -11.62 -0.34 3.42
C LYS A 344 -12.70 -1.41 3.35
N LEU A 345 -13.37 -1.66 4.49
CA LEU A 345 -14.41 -2.69 4.60
C LEU A 345 -15.62 -2.38 3.72
N ASP A 346 -16.17 -3.42 3.10
CA ASP A 346 -17.39 -3.35 2.31
C ASP A 346 -18.65 -3.47 3.20
N ILE A 347 -19.70 -2.74 2.81
CA ILE A 347 -21.00 -2.78 3.49
C ILE A 347 -21.81 -3.93 2.89
N PHE A 348 -22.37 -4.79 3.75
CA PHE A 348 -23.31 -5.83 3.33
C PHE A 348 -24.55 -5.20 2.67
N SER A 349 -25.01 -5.77 1.55
CA SER A 349 -26.25 -5.34 0.90
C SER A 349 -27.46 -5.61 1.79
N ASP A 350 -28.38 -4.64 1.92
CA ASP A 350 -29.64 -4.75 2.68
C ASP A 350 -30.58 -5.88 2.21
N GLN A 351 -30.24 -6.59 1.12
CA GLN A 351 -30.96 -7.77 0.62
C GLN A 351 -30.50 -9.10 1.23
N ALA A 352 -29.57 -9.10 2.18
CA ALA A 352 -28.91 -10.31 2.71
C ALA A 352 -29.75 -11.14 3.70
N SER A 353 -30.91 -11.64 3.27
CA SER A 353 -31.57 -12.81 3.87
C SER A 353 -31.59 -14.01 2.90
N CYS A 354 -30.48 -14.26 2.20
CA CYS A 354 -30.30 -15.49 1.45
C CYS A 354 -30.15 -16.68 2.42
N HIS A 355 -30.97 -17.71 2.26
CA HIS A 355 -31.12 -18.84 3.19
C HIS A 355 -29.87 -19.72 3.39
N TRP A 356 -28.78 -19.45 2.66
CA TRP A 356 -27.52 -20.21 2.70
C TRP A 356 -26.36 -19.46 3.40
N PHE A 357 -26.57 -18.22 3.84
CA PHE A 357 -25.63 -17.55 4.75
C PHE A 357 -25.76 -18.12 6.17
N ASP A 358 -24.63 -18.58 6.71
CA ASP A 358 -24.56 -19.22 8.03
C ASP A 358 -24.01 -18.28 9.10
N GLN A 359 -23.01 -17.44 8.74
CA GLN A 359 -22.41 -16.51 9.69
C GLN A 359 -22.00 -15.18 9.02
N PHE A 360 -22.50 -14.08 9.58
CA PHE A 360 -21.92 -12.74 9.43
C PHE A 360 -20.95 -12.49 10.59
N LEU A 361 -19.74 -12.03 10.29
CA LEU A 361 -18.76 -11.60 11.29
C LEU A 361 -18.25 -10.19 10.94
N SER A 362 -19.07 -9.21 11.29
CA SER A 362 -18.64 -7.82 11.42
C SER A 362 -17.74 -7.68 12.66
N ILE A 363 -16.47 -8.10 12.54
CA ILE A 363 -15.53 -8.22 13.67
C ILE A 363 -15.23 -6.88 14.37
N PHE A 364 -15.52 -5.74 13.75
CA PHE A 364 -15.22 -4.41 14.29
C PHE A 364 -16.41 -3.43 14.38
N ASN A 365 -17.65 -3.91 14.49
CA ASN A 365 -18.74 -3.08 15.04
C ASN A 365 -18.86 -3.32 16.55
N LYS A 366 -17.92 -2.73 17.30
CA LYS A 366 -18.07 -2.44 18.73
C LYS A 366 -17.54 -1.04 19.01
N ASP A 367 -18.50 -0.19 19.39
CA ASP A 367 -18.39 1.14 19.98
C ASP A 367 -17.78 2.26 19.10
#